data_AF-A0A8E0WP45-F1
#
_entry.id   AF-A0A8E0WP45-F1
#
_cell.length_a   1.000
_cell.length_b   1.000
_cell.length_c   1.000
_cell.angle_alpha   90.00
_cell.angle_beta   90.00
_cell.angle_gamma   90.00
#
_symmetry.space_group_name_H-M   'P 1'
#
loop_
_entity.id
_entity.type
_entity.pdbx_description
1 polymer ?
#
loop_
_entity_poly.entity_id
_entity_poly.type
_entity_poly.pdbx_seq_one_letter_code
_entity_poly.pdbx_strand_id
1 'polypeptide(L)' 'MSDYEPLDRSHLLSHAQALFPGAAIEVIHTPDEIIHIDVDGHRYTFEIGSDDDEYVFTDGKAFFSIPLMEIDWDF' A
#
# COMPACT_ATOMS: atom_id res chain seq x y z
N MET A 1 24.91 -0.14 -1.63
CA MET A 1 23.85 -0.55 -0.71
C MET A 1 22.62 0.16 -1.23
N SER A 2 21.85 -0.50 -2.09
CA SER A 2 20.62 0.11 -2.62
C SER A 2 19.58 -0.05 -1.53
N ASP A 3 19.41 1.01 -0.75
CA ASP A 3 18.23 1.22 0.06
C ASP A 3 17.04 1.32 -0.90
N TYR A 4 16.54 0.17 -1.35
CA TYR A 4 15.23 0.03 -1.97
C TYR A 4 14.19 0.33 -0.89
N GLU A 5 14.05 1.59 -0.48
CA GLU A 5 12.72 2.02 -0.07
C GLU A 5 11.84 1.76 -1.30
N PRO A 6 10.86 0.85 -1.23
CA PRO A 6 10.07 0.54 -2.39
C PRO A 6 9.41 1.84 -2.85
N LEU A 7 9.55 2.17 -4.13
CA LEU A 7 8.94 3.35 -4.76
C LEU A 7 7.45 3.45 -4.39
N ASP A 8 6.83 2.29 -4.20
CA ASP A 8 5.46 2.09 -3.78
C ASP A 8 5.15 2.62 -2.38
N ARG A 9 6.10 2.66 -1.44
CA ARG A 9 5.83 3.08 -0.05
C ARG A 9 5.27 4.51 0.03
N SER A 10 5.88 5.44 -0.70
CA SER A 10 5.42 6.84 -0.72
C SER A 10 4.08 6.99 -1.42
N HIS A 11 3.88 6.24 -2.51
CA HIS A 11 2.64 6.20 -3.28
C HIS A 11 1.47 5.67 -2.42
N LEU A 12 1.68 4.53 -1.76
CA LEU A 12 0.74 3.90 -0.84
C LEU A 12 0.40 4.82 0.33
N LEU A 13 1.41 5.44 0.95
CA LEU A 13 1.20 6.36 2.06
C LEU A 13 0.37 7.58 1.64
N SER A 14 0.70 8.20 0.49
CA SER A 14 -0.02 9.36 -0.02
C SER A 14 -1.49 9.04 -0.31
N HIS A 15 -1.77 7.90 -0.95
CA HIS A 15 -3.13 7.46 -1.24
C HIS A 15 -3.90 7.10 0.03
N ALA A 16 -3.27 6.37 0.96
CA ALA A 16 -3.90 6.03 2.23
C ALA A 16 -4.23 7.28 3.07
N GLN A 17 -3.37 8.30 3.08
CA GLN A 17 -3.66 9.59 3.74
C GLN A 17 -4.83 10.34 3.09
N ALA A 18 -4.97 10.24 1.76
CA ALA A 18 -6.10 10.83 1.04
C ALA A 18 -7.42 10.09 1.32
N LEU A 19 -7.38 8.76 1.44
CA LEU A 19 -8.53 7.93 1.76
C LEU A 19 -8.99 8.08 3.22
N PHE A 20 -8.05 8.27 4.15
CA PHE A 20 -8.30 8.36 5.59
C PHE A 20 -7.82 9.71 6.14
N PRO A 21 -8.51 10.82 5.81
CA PRO A 21 -8.07 12.15 6.21
C PRO A 21 -8.07 12.30 7.73
N GLY A 22 -6.91 12.63 8.29
CA GLY A 22 -6.72 12.85 9.73
C GLY A 22 -6.37 11.59 10.53
N ALA A 23 -6.31 10.41 9.89
CA ALA A 23 -5.85 9.18 10.53
C ALA A 23 -4.33 9.10 10.59
N ALA A 24 -3.80 8.42 11.61
CA ALA A 24 -2.41 8.01 11.65
C ALA A 24 -2.18 6.81 10.71
N ILE A 25 -1.35 7.00 9.68
CA ILE A 25 -1.06 5.98 8.66
C ILE A 25 0.37 5.48 8.77
N GLU A 26 0.56 4.17 8.79
CA GLU A 26 1.85 3.50 8.72
C GLU A 26 1.85 2.43 7.60
N VAL A 27 2.86 2.47 6.73
CA VAL A 27 3.06 1.48 5.66
C VAL A 27 4.25 0.59 6.01
N ILE A 28 3.99 -0.71 6.14
CA ILE A 28 4.95 -1.72 6.60
C ILE A 28 5.10 -2.78 5.50
N HIS A 29 6.33 -2.99 5.04
CA HIS A 29 6.66 -4.06 4.10
C HIS A 29 7.30 -5.21 4.87
N THR A 30 6.80 -6.43 4.69
CA THR A 30 7.40 -7.63 5.28
C THR A 30 8.28 -8.36 4.26
N PRO A 31 9.26 -9.16 4.72
CA PRO A 31 10.07 -10.01 3.84
C PRO A 31 9.28 -11.09 3.10
N ASP A 32 8.07 -11.40 3.55
CA ASP A 32 7.18 -12.42 2.97
C ASP A 32 6.39 -11.89 1.77
N GLU A 33 6.84 -10.78 1.18
CA GLU A 33 6.15 -10.06 0.09
C GLU A 33 4.72 -9.64 0.49
N ILE A 34 4.55 -9.21 1.74
CA ILE A 34 3.27 -8.70 2.25
C ILE A 34 3.41 -7.22 2.57
N ILE A 35 2.41 -6.43 2.18
CA ILE A 35 2.30 -5.02 2.52
C ILE A 35 1.17 -4.86 3.53
N HIS A 36 1.47 -4.19 4.64
CA HIS A 36 0.47 -3.77 5.60
C HIS A 36 0.32 -2.25 5.59
N ILE A 37 -0.94 -1.78 5.65
CA ILE A 37 -1.28 -0.40 5.95
C ILE A 37 -2.03 -0.39 7.27
N ASP A 38 -1.43 0.21 8.28
CA ASP A 38 -2.07 0.46 9.58
C ASP A 38 -2.71 1.87 9.55
N VAL A 39 -4.01 1.93 9.83
CA VAL A 39 -4.83 3.15 9.86
C VAL A 39 -5.43 3.30 11.25
N ASP A 40 -4.96 4.28 12.03
CA ASP A 40 -5.36 4.48 13.45
C ASP A 40 -5.26 3.20 14.31
N GLY A 41 -4.26 2.36 14.01
CA GLY A 41 -4.03 1.07 14.68
C GLY A 41 -4.89 -0.08 14.16
N HIS A 42 -5.60 0.11 13.05
CA HIS A 42 -6.32 -0.94 12.34
C HIS A 42 -5.55 -1.36 11.08
N ARG A 43 -5.21 -2.65 11.00
CA ARG A 43 -4.34 -3.19 9.96
C ARG A 43 -5.10 -3.74 8.77
N TYR A 44 -4.74 -3.26 7.59
CA TYR A 44 -5.11 -3.85 6.32
C TYR A 44 -3.90 -4.49 5.65
N THR A 45 -4.12 -5.59 4.93
CA THR A 45 -3.07 -6.41 4.34
C THR A 45 -3.28 -6.59 2.85
N PHE A 46 -2.18 -6.57 2.11
CA PHE A 46 -2.08 -6.91 0.69
C PHE A 46 -0.96 -7.93 0.51
N GLU A 47 -1.24 -9.02 -0.21
CA GLU A 47 -0.26 -10.06 -0.54
C GLU A 47 0.25 -9.81 -1.98
N ILE A 48 1.57 -9.57 -2.12
CA ILE A 48 2.20 -9.37 -3.42
C ILE A 48 2.19 -10.72 -4.15
N GLY A 49 1.53 -10.78 -5.31
CA GLY A 49 1.25 -12.01 -6.04
C GLY A 49 -0.23 -12.23 -6.36
N SER A 50 -1.10 -11.36 -5.86
CA SER A 50 -2.44 -11.21 -6.42
C SER A 50 -2.33 -10.69 -7.86
N ASP A 51 -3.05 -11.29 -8.80
CA ASP A 51 -3.09 -10.93 -10.25
C ASP A 51 -3.88 -9.63 -10.48
N ASP A 52 -3.83 -8.71 -9.52
CA ASP A 52 -4.62 -7.50 -9.47
C ASP A 52 -3.85 -6.34 -10.11
N ASP A 53 -4.55 -5.58 -10.96
CA ASP A 53 -4.06 -4.34 -11.58
C ASP A 53 -3.97 -3.17 -10.57
N GLU A 54 -4.24 -3.41 -9.28
CA GLU A 54 -4.23 -2.45 -8.18
C GLU A 54 -3.88 -3.11 -6.83
N TYR A 55 -3.38 -2.34 -5.87
CA TYR A 55 -3.14 -2.82 -4.50
C TYR A 55 -4.47 -2.90 -3.73
N VAL A 56 -5.00 -4.11 -3.52
CA VAL A 56 -6.25 -4.32 -2.76
C VAL A 56 -5.95 -4.68 -1.30
N PHE A 57 -6.17 -3.73 -0.40
CA PHE A 57 -5.95 -3.90 1.03
C PHE A 57 -7.22 -4.37 1.73
N THR A 58 -7.13 -5.40 2.57
CA THR A 58 -8.27 -5.94 3.33
C THR A 58 -7.90 -6.32 4.76
N ASP A 59 -8.85 -6.20 5.68
CA ASP A 59 -8.79 -6.73 7.05
C ASP A 59 -9.72 -7.96 7.23
N GLY A 60 -10.33 -8.44 6.14
CA GLY A 60 -11.34 -9.50 6.13
C GLY A 60 -12.78 -9.02 6.35
N LYS A 61 -13.03 -7.73 6.60
CA LYS A 61 -14.36 -7.12 6.77
C LYS A 61 -14.61 -5.96 5.82
N ALA A 62 -13.60 -5.10 5.67
CA ALA A 62 -13.56 -3.95 4.80
C ALA A 62 -12.33 -4.05 3.90
N PHE A 63 -12.46 -3.47 2.71
CA PHE A 63 -11.37 -3.39 1.77
C PHE A 63 -11.34 -2.01 1.12
N PHE A 64 -10.16 -1.59 0.71
CA PHE A 64 -9.95 -0.44 -0.16
C PHE A 64 -8.87 -0.78 -1.16
N SER A 65 -8.87 -0.12 -2.31
CA SER A 65 -7.82 -0.27 -3.30
C SER A 65 -7.02 1.00 -3.47
N ILE A 66 -5.74 0.84 -3.79
CA ILE A 66 -4.84 1.90 -4.22
C ILE A 66 -4.36 1.51 -5.62
N PRO A 67 -4.57 2.35 -6.65
CA PRO A 67 -4.12 2.03 -8.00
C PRO A 67 -2.61 1.76 -8.00
N LEU A 68 -2.13 0.86 -8.87
CA LEU A 68 -0.68 0.71 -9.07
C LEU A 68 -0.07 2.06 -9.46
N MET A 69 1.17 2.30 -9.08
CA MET A 69 1.86 3.50 -9.54
C MET A 69 1.97 3.43 -11.07
N GLU A 70 1.25 4.29 -11.78
CA GLU A 70 1.46 4.51 -13.21
C GLU A 70 2.89 5.05 -13.35
N ILE A 71 3.83 4.16 -13.64
CA ILE A 71 5.10 4.60 -14.17
C ILE A 71 4.75 5.08 -15.57
N ASP A 72 4.66 6.40 -15.76
CA ASP A 72 4.70 6.99 -17.11
C ASP A 72 6.02 6.54 -17.74
N TRP A 73 6.00 5.41 -18.46
CA TRP A 73 7.06 4.99 -19.37
C TRP A 73 6.97 5.86 -20.64
N ASP A 74 7.00 7.18 -20.47
CA ASP A 74 7.22 8.11 -21.58
C ASP A 74 8.70 8.01 -21.98
N PHE A 75 8.98 7.07 -22.89
CA PHE A 75 10.26 6.94 -23.61
C PHE A 75 10.27 7.80 -24.87
#